data_AF-A0A2E1JGP4-F1
#
_entry.id   AF-A0A2E1JGP4-F1
#
_cell.length_a   1.000
_cell.length_b   1.000
_cell.length_c   1.000
_cell.angle_alpha   90.00
_cell.angle_beta   90.00
_cell.angle_gamma   90.00
#
_symmetry.space_group_name_H-M   'P 1'
#
loop_
_entity.id
_entity.type
_entity.pdbx_description
1 polymer ?
#
loop_
_entity_poly.entity_id
_entity_poly.type
_entity_poly.pdbx_seq_one_letter_code
_entity_poly.pdbx_strand_id
1 'polypeptide(L)'
;SAIIRRVPSAKKITDRFGNENLSLRGRNSVVAAGDEVLWDIDGVTFQTPPMLSVNQVIYVEIIKGLAAGNKYGSDGAGGVVIVKTSVSASKRELINSPKNLWRSVTEKRANKKNNKNL
;
A
#
# COMPACT_ATOMS: atom_id res chain seq x y z
N SER A 1 5.45 11.36 0.16
CA SER A 1 4.93 10.09 -0.41
C SER A 1 3.45 10.21 -0.73
N ALA A 2 2.98 9.61 -1.84
CA ALA A 2 1.60 9.77 -2.33
C ALA A 2 0.51 9.12 -1.45
N ILE A 3 0.85 8.09 -0.67
CA ILE A 3 -0.08 7.41 0.26
C ILE A 3 -0.54 8.33 1.40
N ILE A 4 0.39 9.11 1.96
CA ILE A 4 0.14 10.04 3.08
C ILE A 4 -0.95 11.07 2.73
N ARG A 5 -1.01 11.51 1.47
CA ARG A 5 -2.02 12.48 1.02
C ARG A 5 -3.42 11.86 0.86
N ARG A 6 -3.52 10.55 0.71
CA ARG A 6 -4.79 9.83 0.51
C ARG A 6 -5.33 9.22 1.80
N VAL A 7 -4.51 9.10 2.84
CA VAL A 7 -4.85 8.38 4.07
C VAL A 7 -4.52 9.29 5.26
N PRO A 8 -5.53 9.90 5.93
CA PRO A 8 -5.30 10.91 6.96
C PRO A 8 -4.44 10.43 8.14
N SER A 9 -4.52 9.14 8.48
CA SER A 9 -3.74 8.57 9.60
C SER A 9 -2.33 8.13 9.20
N ALA A 10 -2.00 8.17 7.90
CA ALA A 10 -0.70 7.73 7.41
C ALA A 10 0.36 8.82 7.62
N LYS A 11 1.48 8.44 8.24
CA LYS A 11 2.61 9.33 8.50
C LYS A 11 3.91 8.68 8.02
N LYS A 12 4.80 9.48 7.43
CA LYS A 12 6.19 9.05 7.17
C LYS A 12 6.91 8.95 8.50
N ILE A 13 7.63 7.86 8.70
CA ILE A 13 8.49 7.64 9.86
C ILE A 13 9.86 7.18 9.38
N THR A 14 10.83 7.16 10.29
CA THR A 14 12.15 6.58 10.07
C THR A 14 12.30 5.41 11.02
N ASP A 15 12.73 4.28 10.49
CA ASP A 15 12.98 3.07 11.29
C ASP A 15 14.25 3.25 12.15
N ARG A 16 14.55 2.24 12.96
CA ARG A 16 15.74 2.22 13.83
C ARG A 16 17.08 2.13 13.08
N PHE A 17 17.06 1.85 11.79
CA PHE A 17 18.23 1.74 10.91
C PHE A 17 18.39 2.96 9.98
N GLY A 18 17.52 3.97 10.10
CA GLY A 18 17.55 5.18 9.28
C GLY A 18 16.76 5.07 7.96
N ASN A 19 16.08 3.97 7.69
CA ASN A 19 15.28 3.82 6.48
C ASN A 19 13.94 4.54 6.60
N GLU A 20 13.46 5.07 5.48
CA GLU A 20 12.13 5.67 5.41
C GLU A 20 11.05 4.59 5.44
N ASN A 21 10.09 4.71 6.36
CA ASN A 21 8.95 3.82 6.44
C ASN A 21 7.62 4.60 6.60
N LEU A 22 6.53 3.87 6.69
CA LEU A 22 5.18 4.41 6.85
C LEU A 22 4.56 3.85 8.14
N SER A 23 3.83 4.70 8.85
CA SER A 23 3.02 4.32 9.99
C SER A 23 1.56 4.76 9.78
N LEU A 24 0.61 3.97 10.29
CA LEU A 24 -0.84 4.22 10.13
C LEU A 24 -1.53 4.65 11.42
N ARG A 25 -0.81 4.57 12.54
CA ARG A 25 -1.23 4.92 13.89
C ARG A 25 -0.05 5.70 14.42
N GLY A 26 -0.24 6.99 14.75
CA GLY A 26 0.87 7.86 15.13
C GLY A 26 1.83 7.21 16.12
N ARG A 27 3.12 7.58 16.05
CA ARG A 27 4.20 6.98 16.83
C ARG A 27 3.83 6.91 18.31
N ASN A 28 3.55 5.71 18.82
CA ASN A 28 3.23 5.47 20.23
C ASN A 28 4.48 5.06 21.03
N SER A 29 5.60 4.80 20.35
CA SER A 29 6.85 4.46 21.02
C SER A 29 8.05 5.17 20.41
N VAL A 30 8.89 5.71 21.28
CA VAL A 30 10.20 6.29 20.93
C VAL A 30 11.21 5.17 20.59
N VAL A 31 10.90 3.90 20.92
CA VAL A 31 11.84 2.76 20.91
C VAL A 31 11.31 1.53 20.15
N ALA A 32 10.00 1.39 19.90
CA ALA A 32 9.46 0.16 19.32
C ALA A 32 9.48 0.14 17.79
N ALA A 33 10.27 -0.78 17.24
CA ALA A 33 9.94 -1.45 16.00
C ALA A 33 8.55 -2.10 16.18
N GLY A 34 7.53 -1.61 15.48
CA GLY A 34 6.16 -2.11 15.66
C GLY A 34 5.04 -1.16 15.19
N ASP A 35 5.35 0.14 15.03
CA ASP A 35 4.42 1.12 14.45
C ASP A 35 4.50 1.18 12.90
N GLU A 36 5.41 0.39 12.31
CA GLU A 36 5.66 0.31 10.87
C GLU A 36 4.62 -0.58 10.17
N VAL A 37 4.34 -0.26 8.92
CA VAL A 37 3.49 -1.11 8.09
C VAL A 37 4.27 -2.25 7.46
N LEU A 38 3.58 -3.38 7.31
CA LEU A 38 4.01 -4.44 6.39
C LEU A 38 3.61 -4.05 4.96
N TRP A 39 4.52 -4.25 4.00
CA TRP A 39 4.23 -4.07 2.58
C TRP A 39 3.94 -5.42 1.95
N ASP A 40 2.74 -5.61 1.37
CA ASP A 40 2.37 -6.80 0.60
C ASP A 40 2.32 -6.41 -0.89
N ILE A 41 3.26 -6.91 -1.67
CA ILE A 41 3.33 -6.72 -3.12
C ILE A 41 3.00 -8.02 -3.81
N ASP A 42 1.83 -8.09 -4.44
CA ASP A 42 1.39 -9.26 -5.19
C ASP A 42 1.48 -10.58 -4.38
N GLY A 43 1.33 -10.52 -3.05
CA GLY A 43 1.42 -11.66 -2.14
C GLY A 43 2.77 -11.85 -1.45
N VAL A 44 3.79 -11.06 -1.79
CA VAL A 44 5.13 -11.11 -1.16
C VAL A 44 5.26 -9.97 -0.15
N THR A 45 5.69 -10.30 1.07
CA THR A 45 5.75 -9.34 2.19
C THR A 45 7.14 -8.74 2.41
N PHE A 46 7.19 -7.45 2.74
CA PHE A 46 8.42 -6.69 3.01
C PHE A 46 8.23 -5.75 4.20
N GLN A 47 9.28 -5.61 5.02
CA GLN A 47 9.27 -4.69 6.17
C GLN A 47 9.53 -3.23 5.76
N THR A 48 10.26 -3.03 4.67
CA THR A 48 10.56 -1.71 4.11
C THR A 48 9.83 -1.49 2.78
N PRO A 49 9.59 -0.23 2.38
CA PRO A 49 8.98 0.06 1.09
C PRO A 49 9.82 -0.54 -0.04
N PRO A 50 9.25 -1.37 -0.92
CA PRO A 50 9.98 -1.97 -2.03
C PRO A 50 10.24 -0.93 -3.13
N MET A 51 11.35 -1.13 -3.85
CA MET A 51 11.65 -0.33 -5.04
C MET A 51 10.72 -0.73 -6.18
N LEU A 52 9.66 0.06 -6.40
CA LEU A 52 8.66 -0.23 -7.42
C LEU A 52 8.25 1.03 -8.19
N SER A 53 8.07 0.89 -9.51
CA SER A 53 7.62 2.00 -10.34
C SER A 53 6.12 2.26 -10.16
N VAL A 54 5.75 3.50 -9.82
CA VAL A 54 4.34 3.94 -9.67
C VAL A 54 3.49 3.68 -10.93
N ASN A 55 4.13 3.52 -12.10
CA ASN A 55 3.47 3.18 -13.35
C ASN A 55 2.97 1.74 -13.40
N GLN A 56 3.59 0.83 -12.65
CA GLN A 56 3.21 -0.57 -12.56
C GLN A 56 2.11 -0.81 -11.53
N VAL A 57 1.86 0.14 -10.61
CA VAL A 57 0.81 0.03 -9.58
C VAL A 57 -0.58 0.24 -10.18
N ILE A 58 -1.48 -0.71 -9.92
CA ILE A 58 -2.90 -0.64 -10.33
C ILE A 58 -3.87 -0.58 -9.14
N TYR A 59 -3.43 -1.09 -7.99
CA TYR A 59 -4.26 -1.19 -6.79
C TYR A 59 -3.40 -0.89 -5.57
N VAL A 60 -3.94 -0.06 -4.67
CA VAL A 60 -3.39 0.11 -3.34
C VAL A 60 -4.54 0.06 -2.33
N GLU A 61 -4.41 -0.79 -1.32
CA GLU A 61 -5.33 -0.88 -0.18
C GLU A 61 -4.52 -0.78 1.11
N ILE A 62 -5.19 -0.31 2.17
CA ILE A 62 -4.63 -0.33 3.51
C ILE A 62 -5.54 -1.13 4.42
N ILE A 63 -4.93 -2.07 5.14
CA ILE A 63 -5.58 -2.77 6.26
C ILE A 63 -5.00 -2.23 7.56
N LYS A 64 -5.87 -1.76 8.46
CA LYS A 64 -5.45 -1.18 9.74
C LYS A 64 -5.17 -2.28 10.78
N GLY A 65 -4.22 -2.01 11.67
CA GLY A 65 -3.53 -2.96 12.57
C GLY A 65 -4.30 -4.15 13.16
N LEU A 66 -5.56 -4.02 13.64
CA LEU A 66 -6.26 -5.20 14.20
C LEU A 66 -6.67 -6.19 13.10
N ALA A 67 -7.30 -5.69 12.04
CA ALA A 67 -7.68 -6.51 10.89
C ALA A 67 -6.44 -7.02 10.13
N ALA A 68 -5.36 -6.23 10.12
CA ALA A 68 -4.10 -6.63 9.53
C ALA A 68 -3.41 -7.72 10.34
N GLY A 69 -3.36 -7.57 11.67
CA GLY A 69 -2.78 -8.57 12.58
C GLY A 69 -3.49 -9.92 12.52
N ASN A 70 -4.82 -9.93 12.36
CA ASN A 70 -5.56 -11.19 12.17
C ASN A 70 -5.16 -11.94 10.89
N LYS A 71 -4.73 -11.24 9.84
CA LYS A 71 -4.40 -11.83 8.54
C LYS A 71 -2.89 -12.09 8.35
N TYR A 72 -2.06 -11.18 8.84
CA TYR A 72 -0.61 -11.16 8.61
C TYR A 72 0.20 -11.41 9.90
N GLY A 73 -0.46 -11.74 11.02
CA GLY A 73 0.19 -12.00 12.30
C GLY A 73 0.80 -10.75 12.94
N SER A 74 1.78 -10.95 13.81
CA SER A 74 2.50 -9.88 14.52
C SER A 74 3.07 -8.83 13.57
N ASP A 75 3.54 -9.24 12.41
CA ASP A 75 4.19 -8.38 11.42
C ASP A 75 3.19 -7.38 10.80
N GLY A 76 1.91 -7.74 10.76
CA GLY A 76 0.83 -6.86 10.32
C GLY A 76 0.22 -5.99 11.41
N ALA A 77 0.67 -6.07 12.66
CA ALA A 77 0.02 -5.38 13.78
C ALA A 77 0.07 -3.84 13.67
N GLY A 78 1.10 -3.29 13.03
CA GLY A 78 1.19 -1.86 12.66
C GLY A 78 0.28 -1.46 11.48
N GLY A 79 -0.30 -2.46 10.80
CA GLY A 79 -1.10 -2.35 9.59
C GLY A 79 -0.34 -2.79 8.34
N VAL A 80 -1.06 -2.97 7.23
CA VAL A 80 -0.51 -3.50 5.98
C VAL A 80 -0.89 -2.59 4.82
N VAL A 81 0.08 -2.28 3.97
CA VAL A 81 -0.13 -1.65 2.66
C VAL A 81 -0.08 -2.74 1.61
N ILE A 82 -1.22 -3.00 0.98
CA ILE A 82 -1.33 -3.98 -0.11
C ILE A 82 -1.17 -3.22 -1.42
N VAL A 83 -0.24 -3.66 -2.26
CA VAL A 83 -0.01 -3.14 -3.60
C VAL A 83 -0.18 -4.28 -4.59
N LYS A 84 -1.00 -4.07 -5.63
CA LYS A 84 -1.04 -4.99 -6.77
C LYS A 84 -0.52 -4.32 -8.02
N THR A 85 0.29 -5.06 -8.77
CA THR A 85 0.91 -4.57 -10.00
C THR A 85 0.13 -4.99 -11.24
N SER A 86 0.41 -4.31 -12.36
CA SER A 86 -0.18 -4.62 -13.66
C SER A 86 0.22 -5.99 -14.23
N VAL A 87 1.21 -6.65 -13.61
CA VAL A 87 1.77 -7.94 -14.04
C VAL A 87 0.97 -9.11 -13.45
N SER A 88 0.35 -8.94 -12.28
CA SER A 88 -0.17 -10.06 -11.48
C SER A 88 -1.68 -10.33 -11.57
N ALA A 89 -2.52 -9.46 -12.14
CA ALA A 89 -3.98 -9.63 -12.00
C ALA A 89 -4.86 -9.21 -13.19
N SER A 90 -5.91 -10.01 -13.41
CA SER A 90 -7.13 -9.75 -14.17
C SER A 90 -7.76 -8.41 -13.72
N LYS A 91 -7.61 -7.38 -14.55
CA LYS A 91 -7.58 -5.97 -14.09
C LYS A 91 -8.92 -5.38 -13.65
N ARG A 92 -10.06 -5.95 -14.04
CA ARG A 92 -11.36 -5.24 -13.93
C ARG A 92 -11.88 -5.10 -12.51
N GLU A 93 -11.79 -6.14 -11.68
CA GLU A 93 -12.34 -6.10 -10.32
C GLU A 93 -11.53 -5.16 -9.42
N LEU A 94 -10.21 -5.16 -9.58
CA LEU A 94 -9.30 -4.31 -8.81
C LEU A 94 -9.42 -2.81 -9.16
N ILE A 95 -9.68 -2.50 -10.43
CA ILE A 95 -9.88 -1.10 -10.88
C ILE A 95 -11.08 -0.50 -10.16
N ASN A 96 -12.21 -1.22 -10.15
CA ASN A 96 -13.48 -0.69 -9.64
C ASN A 96 -13.66 -0.88 -8.13
N SER A 97 -12.72 -1.53 -7.44
CA SER A 97 -12.82 -1.77 -6.00
C SER A 97 -12.88 -0.45 -5.20
N PRO A 98 -13.82 -0.32 -4.23
CA PRO A 98 -13.93 0.85 -3.35
C PRO A 98 -12.77 0.99 -2.38
N LYS A 99 -12.01 -0.08 -2.17
CA LYS A 99 -10.83 -0.08 -1.32
C LYS A 99 -9.58 0.42 -2.05
N ASN A 100 -9.65 0.57 -3.37
CA ASN A 100 -8.52 1.04 -4.17
C ASN A 100 -8.30 2.54 -3.96
N LEU A 101 -7.26 2.89 -3.21
CA LEU A 101 -6.84 4.27 -3.00
C LEU A 101 -6.42 4.96 -4.31
N TRP A 102 -6.06 4.21 -5.36
CA TRP A 102 -5.62 4.72 -6.67
C TRP A 102 -6.68 4.65 -7.77
N ARG A 103 -7.93 4.34 -7.44
CA ARG A 103 -9.04 4.13 -8.39
C ARG A 103 -9.04 5.11 -9.57
N SER A 104 -9.10 6.42 -9.31
CA SER A 104 -9.21 7.44 -10.37
C SER A 104 -7.99 7.50 -11.31
N VAL A 105 -6.80 7.17 -10.81
CA VAL A 105 -5.58 7.08 -11.62
C VAL A 105 -5.63 5.83 -12.49
N THR A 106 -6.05 4.70 -11.91
CA THR A 106 -6.12 3.42 -12.60
C THR A 106 -7.21 3.42 -13.69
N GLU A 107 -8.39 3.99 -13.43
CA GLU A 107 -9.47 4.16 -14.41
C GLU A 107 -9.04 5.01 -15.61
N LYS A 108 -8.41 6.16 -15.38
CA LYS A 108 -7.88 7.01 -16.46
C LYS A 108 -6.87 6.27 -17.33
N ARG A 109 -5.98 5.47 -16.72
CA ARG A 109 -4.99 4.64 -17.45
C ARG A 109 -5.67 3.55 -18.29
N ALA A 110 -6.72 2.91 -17.75
CA ALA A 110 -7.48 1.90 -18.48
C ALA A 110 -8.20 2.50 -19.70
N ASN A 111 -8.90 3.62 -19.52
CA ASN A 111 -9.61 4.31 -20.61
C ASN A 111 -8.64 4.79 -21.71
N LYS A 112 -7.48 5.33 -21.33
CA LYS A 112 -6.43 5.71 -22.29
C LYS A 112 -5.91 4.53 -23.11
N LYS A 113 -5.83 3.33 -22.52
CA LYS A 113 -5.40 2.13 -23.25
C LYS A 113 -6.45 1.69 -24.27
N ASN A 114 -7.73 1.76 -23.92
CA ASN A 114 -8.82 1.42 -24.85
C ASN A 114 -8.86 2.38 -26.05
N ASN A 115 -8.68 3.68 -25.83
CA ASN A 115 -8.65 4.67 -26.91
C ASN A 115 -7.41 4.59 -27.81
N LYS A 116 -6.35 3.88 -27.42
CA LYS A 116 -5.17 3.65 -28.26
C LYS A 116 -5.28 2.41 -29.16
N ASN A 117 -6.28 1.57 -28.91
CA ASN A 117 -6.55 0.35 -29.68
C ASN A 117 -7.74 0.54 -30.64
N LEU A 118 -8.19 1.78 -30.81
CA LEU A 118 -9.16 2.26 -31.80
C LEU A 118 -8.39 3.14 -32.79
#